data_AF-A0A6A8Q0X5-F1
#
_entry.id   AF-A0A6A8Q0X5-F1
#
_cell.length_a   1.000
_cell.length_b   1.000
_cell.length_c   1.000
_cell.angle_alpha   90.00
_cell.angle_beta   90.00
_cell.angle_gamma   90.00
#
_symmetry.space_group_name_H-M   'P 1'
#
loop_
_entity.id
_entity.type
_entity.pdbx_description
1 polymer ?
#
loop_
_entity_poly.entity_id
_entity_poly.type
_entity_poly.pdbx_seq_one_letter_code
_entity_poly.pdbx_strand_id
1 'polypeptide(L)'
;MKKKIFNSDQMNEIRIGLEEGLDVSKYIQLSPHGRPIYDSYQMYAIRKGLKQDLDISQYTQLNHKGRPIYDGYEMSVIREGLKAGIDISQYTQLNPHGLPIFDWVQMYAIRQGLEAGIDISQYTQLNHKGLPFYSGYEMHKIRIGLEEGLDVSQYNKLDPHGHPIYNARQMDEIRYGLEEGLDISQYNKLDPHGHPIYDVDQMEQIRRGLGQSLDISQYTQLNHKGRPIYDADQMFEIRMGLLIGSLKSRDEKSLINLDPNKSSKTSLSDFDKTPTDLQDSKVINEYNKSSHTPSDTQSKSRKL
;
A
#
# COMPACT_ATOMS: atom_id res chain seq x y z
N MET A 1 19.53 14.44 -41.66
CA MET A 1 19.67 13.38 -40.63
C MET A 1 18.47 12.46 -40.73
N LYS A 2 18.64 11.14 -40.87
CA LYS A 2 17.52 10.20 -40.74
C LYS A 2 17.05 10.22 -39.29
N LYS A 3 15.79 10.60 -39.05
CA LYS A 3 15.18 10.58 -37.72
C LYS A 3 15.14 9.13 -37.25
N LYS A 4 15.78 8.82 -36.11
CA LYS A 4 15.69 7.49 -35.49
C LYS A 4 14.23 7.24 -35.09
N ILE A 5 13.65 6.13 -35.55
CA ILE A 5 12.25 5.75 -35.26
C ILE A 5 12.13 5.27 -33.81
N PHE A 6 13.07 4.43 -33.38
CA PHE A 6 13.18 3.89 -32.02
C PHE A 6 14.28 4.62 -31.24
N ASN A 7 14.06 4.79 -29.93
CA ASN A 7 15.09 5.28 -29.01
C ASN A 7 16.10 4.16 -28.64
N SER A 8 17.12 4.49 -27.82
CA SER A 8 18.15 3.53 -27.41
C SER A 8 17.58 2.30 -26.70
N ASP A 9 16.60 2.51 -25.84
CA ASP A 9 16.06 1.47 -24.96
C ASP A 9 15.17 0.52 -25.75
N GLN A 10 14.36 1.05 -26.67
CA GLN A 10 13.59 0.28 -27.63
C GLN A 10 14.52 -0.54 -28.55
N MET A 11 15.61 0.07 -29.05
CA MET A 11 16.61 -0.66 -29.84
C MET A 11 17.29 -1.77 -29.04
N ASN A 12 17.51 -1.58 -27.75
CA ASN A 12 18.03 -2.62 -26.87
C ASN A 12 17.06 -3.80 -26.73
N GLU A 13 15.77 -3.55 -26.53
CA GLU A 13 14.76 -4.63 -26.48
C GLU A 13 14.59 -5.36 -27.82
N ILE A 14 14.74 -4.66 -28.96
CA ILE A 14 14.76 -5.30 -30.28
C ILE A 14 15.97 -6.21 -30.42
N ARG A 15 17.16 -5.70 -30.09
CA ARG A 15 18.41 -6.46 -30.17
C ARG A 15 18.33 -7.74 -29.32
N ILE A 16 17.91 -7.62 -28.06
CA ILE A 16 17.78 -8.77 -27.17
C ILE A 16 16.75 -9.77 -27.70
N GLY A 17 15.61 -9.31 -28.24
CA GLY A 17 14.63 -10.22 -28.83
C GLY A 17 15.15 -10.99 -30.04
N LEU A 18 15.93 -10.35 -30.91
CA LEU A 18 16.59 -11.02 -32.04
C LEU A 18 17.63 -12.04 -31.56
N GLU A 19 18.43 -11.69 -30.54
CA GLU A 19 19.41 -12.59 -29.92
C GLU A 19 18.74 -13.81 -29.26
N GLU A 20 17.55 -13.62 -28.69
CA GLU A 20 16.72 -14.67 -28.08
C GLU A 20 15.88 -15.44 -29.12
N GLY A 21 15.93 -15.08 -30.42
CA GLY A 21 15.18 -15.73 -31.49
C GLY A 21 13.66 -15.48 -31.45
N LEU A 22 13.22 -14.39 -30.81
CA LEU A 22 11.81 -14.05 -30.63
C LEU A 22 11.25 -13.27 -31.83
N ASP A 23 9.93 -13.36 -32.05
CA ASP A 23 9.25 -12.58 -33.08
C ASP A 23 9.12 -11.10 -32.66
N VAL A 24 10.12 -10.30 -33.02
CA VAL A 24 10.16 -8.86 -32.74
C VAL A 24 9.05 -8.08 -33.45
N SER A 25 8.45 -8.62 -34.51
CA SER A 25 7.36 -7.96 -35.25
C SER A 25 6.16 -7.64 -34.35
N LYS A 26 5.99 -8.38 -33.25
CA LYS A 26 4.93 -8.19 -32.26
C LYS A 26 5.04 -6.88 -31.48
N TYR A 27 6.24 -6.31 -31.35
CA TYR A 27 6.46 -5.13 -30.50
C TYR A 27 7.25 -3.99 -31.15
N ILE A 28 7.59 -4.09 -32.44
CA ILE A 28 8.16 -2.98 -33.24
C ILE A 28 7.11 -2.25 -34.08
N GLN A 29 5.83 -2.45 -33.78
CA GLN A 29 4.72 -1.90 -34.56
C GLN A 29 4.75 -0.37 -34.55
N LEU A 30 4.38 0.22 -35.68
CA LEU A 30 4.35 1.67 -35.87
C LEU A 30 2.92 2.15 -36.09
N SER A 31 2.61 3.30 -35.53
CA SER A 31 1.40 4.08 -35.85
C SER A 31 1.41 4.54 -37.31
N PRO A 32 0.26 4.98 -37.87
CA PRO A 32 0.19 5.54 -39.23
C PRO A 32 1.16 6.71 -39.50
N HIS A 33 1.63 7.38 -38.44
CA HIS A 33 2.60 8.47 -38.53
C HIS A 33 4.06 8.03 -38.35
N GLY A 34 4.33 6.71 -38.40
CA GLY A 34 5.68 6.15 -38.28
C GLY A 34 6.30 6.28 -36.88
N ARG A 35 5.48 6.44 -35.84
CA ARG A 35 5.94 6.45 -34.44
C ARG A 35 5.72 5.06 -33.80
N PRO A 36 6.64 4.55 -32.95
CA PRO A 36 6.42 3.32 -32.21
C PRO A 36 5.09 3.33 -31.45
N ILE A 37 4.36 2.22 -31.51
CA ILE A 37 3.12 2.01 -30.72
C ILE A 37 3.47 1.79 -29.26
N TYR A 38 4.51 0.98 -29.01
CA TYR A 38 4.96 0.60 -27.68
C TYR A 38 6.22 1.37 -27.28
N ASP A 39 6.28 1.82 -26.03
CA ASP A 39 7.53 2.29 -25.42
C ASP A 39 8.46 1.14 -25.02
N SER A 40 9.63 1.45 -24.47
CA SER A 40 10.61 0.43 -24.06
C SER A 40 10.11 -0.49 -22.94
N TYR A 41 9.29 -0.01 -22.01
CA TYR A 41 8.74 -0.83 -20.92
C TYR A 41 7.70 -1.81 -21.44
N GLN A 42 6.84 -1.36 -22.34
CA GLN A 42 5.87 -2.23 -23.02
C GLN A 42 6.57 -3.26 -23.92
N MET A 43 7.60 -2.85 -24.68
CA MET A 43 8.42 -3.77 -25.47
C MET A 43 9.11 -4.83 -24.61
N TYR A 44 9.66 -4.43 -23.46
CA TYR A 44 10.21 -5.36 -22.46
C TYR A 44 9.14 -6.36 -21.99
N ALA A 45 7.94 -5.89 -21.64
CA ALA A 45 6.86 -6.77 -21.18
C ALA A 45 6.41 -7.78 -22.26
N ILE A 46 6.29 -7.34 -23.52
CA ILE A 46 5.95 -8.21 -24.65
C ILE A 46 7.05 -9.23 -24.89
N ARG A 47 8.30 -8.79 -24.98
CA ARG A 47 9.45 -9.67 -25.21
C ARG A 47 9.55 -10.74 -24.13
N LYS A 48 9.39 -10.37 -22.86
CA LYS A 48 9.39 -11.33 -21.75
C LYS A 48 8.24 -12.33 -21.83
N GLY A 49 7.05 -11.90 -22.22
CA GLY A 49 5.91 -12.81 -22.44
C GLY A 49 6.15 -13.78 -23.59
N LEU A 50 6.70 -13.31 -24.72
CA LEU A 50 7.10 -14.17 -25.83
C LEU A 50 8.15 -15.22 -25.41
N LYS A 51 9.16 -14.80 -24.63
CA LYS A 51 10.18 -15.72 -24.08
C LYS A 51 9.59 -16.80 -23.16
N GLN A 52 8.46 -16.49 -22.53
CA GLN A 52 7.77 -17.36 -21.58
C GLN A 52 6.60 -18.13 -22.24
N ASP A 53 6.45 -18.06 -23.57
CA ASP A 53 5.34 -18.65 -24.33
C ASP A 53 3.94 -18.25 -23.80
N LEU A 54 3.80 -17.03 -23.27
CA LEU A 54 2.53 -16.50 -22.76
C LEU A 54 1.68 -15.90 -23.90
N ASP A 55 0.35 -15.92 -23.73
CA ASP A 55 -0.56 -15.23 -24.64
C ASP A 55 -0.45 -13.70 -24.46
N ILE A 56 0.46 -13.10 -25.22
CA ILE A 56 0.68 -11.65 -25.18
C ILE A 56 -0.54 -10.84 -25.65
N SER A 57 -1.48 -11.45 -26.39
CA SER A 57 -2.66 -10.75 -26.92
C SER A 57 -3.59 -10.25 -25.81
N GLN A 58 -3.50 -10.82 -24.61
CA GLN A 58 -4.24 -10.40 -23.43
C GLN A 58 -3.84 -9.00 -22.93
N TYR A 59 -2.61 -8.54 -23.23
CA TYR A 59 -2.11 -7.27 -22.72
C TYR A 59 -1.47 -6.36 -23.78
N THR A 60 -1.44 -6.76 -25.05
CA THR A 60 -1.03 -5.91 -26.20
C THR A 60 -2.21 -5.27 -26.93
N GLN A 61 -3.35 -5.17 -26.27
CA GLN A 61 -4.59 -4.66 -26.87
C GLN A 61 -4.45 -3.17 -27.17
N LEU A 62 -5.04 -2.74 -28.30
CA LEU A 62 -5.05 -1.35 -28.72
C LEU A 62 -6.49 -0.81 -28.66
N ASN A 63 -6.64 0.45 -28.26
CA ASN A 63 -7.91 1.15 -28.34
C ASN A 63 -8.25 1.56 -29.79
N HIS A 64 -9.42 2.15 -30.00
CA HIS A 64 -9.90 2.61 -31.32
C HIS A 64 -8.99 3.64 -32.02
N LYS A 65 -8.02 4.23 -31.31
CA LYS A 65 -7.02 5.16 -31.87
C LYS A 65 -5.69 4.48 -32.18
N GLY A 66 -5.61 3.14 -32.06
CA GLY A 66 -4.38 2.38 -32.25
C GLY A 66 -3.32 2.63 -31.19
N ARG A 67 -3.73 3.02 -29.98
CA ARG A 67 -2.82 3.22 -28.83
C ARG A 67 -2.97 2.05 -27.85
N PRO A 68 -1.90 1.63 -27.16
CA PRO A 68 -1.99 0.61 -26.13
C PRO A 68 -3.05 0.96 -25.08
N ILE A 69 -3.85 -0.05 -24.70
CA ILE A 69 -4.78 0.07 -23.58
C ILE A 69 -4.02 0.11 -22.27
N TYR A 70 -3.02 -0.76 -22.14
CA TYR A 70 -2.22 -0.93 -20.94
C TYR A 70 -0.84 -0.27 -21.09
N ASP A 71 -0.36 0.37 -20.03
CA ASP A 71 1.02 0.84 -19.93
C ASP A 71 1.99 -0.30 -19.57
N GLY A 72 3.30 0.00 -19.49
CA GLY A 72 4.32 -1.01 -19.19
C GLY A 72 4.17 -1.67 -17.81
N TYR A 73 3.64 -0.97 -16.81
CA TYR A 73 3.44 -1.51 -15.46
C TYR A 73 2.25 -2.46 -15.45
N GLU A 74 1.12 -2.04 -16.02
CA GLU A 74 -0.08 -2.87 -16.17
C GLU A 74 0.23 -4.14 -16.97
N MET A 75 0.94 -4.02 -18.10
CA MET A 75 1.39 -5.17 -18.89
C MET A 75 2.28 -6.13 -18.08
N SER A 76 3.14 -5.62 -17.20
CA SER A 76 3.97 -6.47 -16.35
C SER A 76 3.12 -7.23 -15.32
N VAL A 77 2.11 -6.60 -14.72
CA VAL A 77 1.21 -7.26 -13.77
C VAL A 77 0.37 -8.34 -14.47
N ILE A 78 -0.16 -8.05 -15.67
CA ILE A 78 -0.90 -9.05 -16.46
C ILE A 78 0.00 -10.22 -16.84
N ARG A 79 1.23 -9.94 -17.31
CA ARG A 79 2.21 -10.98 -17.67
C ARG A 79 2.51 -11.91 -16.49
N GLU A 80 2.80 -11.36 -15.30
CA GLU A 80 3.07 -12.22 -14.14
C GLU A 80 1.84 -13.03 -13.72
N GLY A 81 0.62 -12.50 -13.87
CA GLY A 81 -0.60 -13.27 -13.62
C GLY A 81 -0.80 -14.42 -14.61
N LEU A 82 -0.56 -14.19 -15.91
CA LEU A 82 -0.58 -15.26 -16.92
C LEU A 82 0.44 -16.34 -16.63
N LYS A 83 1.65 -15.94 -16.24
CA LYS A 83 2.74 -16.86 -15.85
C LYS A 83 2.39 -17.67 -14.60
N ALA A 84 1.70 -17.07 -13.64
CA ALA A 84 1.21 -17.75 -12.44
C ALA A 84 -0.01 -18.65 -12.72
N GLY A 85 -0.64 -18.55 -13.90
CA GLY A 85 -1.82 -19.32 -14.26
C GLY A 85 -3.10 -18.88 -13.54
N ILE A 86 -3.14 -17.64 -13.03
CA ILE A 86 -4.33 -17.09 -12.37
C ILE A 86 -5.29 -16.45 -13.38
N ASP A 87 -6.56 -16.31 -12.99
CA ASP A 87 -7.57 -15.64 -13.80
C ASP A 87 -7.33 -14.12 -13.85
N ILE A 88 -6.65 -13.66 -14.90
CA ILE A 88 -6.36 -12.24 -15.10
C ILE A 88 -7.62 -11.39 -15.35
N SER A 89 -8.74 -12.00 -15.75
CA SER A 89 -9.98 -11.27 -16.06
C SER A 89 -10.58 -10.56 -14.83
N GLN A 90 -10.17 -10.97 -13.63
CA GLN A 90 -10.55 -10.33 -12.37
C GLN A 90 -10.00 -8.91 -12.23
N TYR A 91 -8.93 -8.55 -12.96
CA TYR A 91 -8.27 -7.24 -12.82
C TYR A 91 -7.91 -6.56 -14.15
N THR A 92 -8.22 -7.16 -15.30
CA THR A 92 -8.03 -6.54 -16.64
C THR A 92 -9.29 -5.88 -17.19
N GLN A 93 -10.33 -5.75 -16.38
CA GLN A 93 -11.62 -5.20 -16.76
C GLN A 93 -11.48 -3.77 -17.30
N LEU A 94 -12.26 -3.46 -18.34
CA LEU A 94 -12.29 -2.16 -18.99
C LEU A 94 -13.61 -1.44 -18.71
N ASN A 95 -13.53 -0.13 -18.51
CA ASN A 95 -14.71 0.72 -18.43
C ASN A 95 -15.35 0.92 -19.83
N PRO A 96 -16.54 1.54 -19.94
CA PRO A 96 -17.20 1.78 -21.24
C PRO A 96 -16.40 2.59 -22.26
N HIS A 97 -15.33 3.26 -21.85
CA HIS A 97 -14.42 4.00 -22.73
C HIS A 97 -13.21 3.16 -23.19
N GLY A 98 -13.13 1.89 -22.80
CA GLY A 98 -12.04 0.99 -23.14
C GLY A 98 -10.74 1.28 -22.40
N LEU A 99 -10.83 1.84 -21.18
CA LEU A 99 -9.69 2.07 -20.28
C LEU A 99 -9.76 1.10 -19.10
N PRO A 100 -8.61 0.67 -18.54
CA PRO A 100 -8.56 -0.16 -17.34
C PRO A 100 -9.39 0.44 -16.20
N ILE A 101 -10.17 -0.41 -15.52
CA ILE A 101 -10.91 -0.02 -14.29
C ILE A 101 -9.94 0.16 -13.13
N PHE A 102 -8.96 -0.73 -13.03
CA PHE A 102 -7.94 -0.73 -11.99
C PHE A 102 -6.64 -0.18 -12.55
N ASP A 103 -5.97 0.69 -11.78
CA ASP A 103 -4.59 1.08 -12.05
C ASP A 103 -3.61 -0.06 -11.74
N TRP A 104 -2.34 0.11 -12.12
CA TRP A 104 -1.32 -0.94 -11.92
C TRP A 104 -1.11 -1.32 -10.45
N VAL A 105 -1.31 -0.41 -9.48
CA VAL A 105 -1.15 -0.69 -8.05
C VAL A 105 -2.30 -1.56 -7.57
N GLN A 106 -3.53 -1.23 -7.99
CA GLN A 106 -4.72 -2.02 -7.71
C GLN A 106 -4.63 -3.40 -8.37
N MET A 107 -4.26 -3.47 -9.65
CA MET A 107 -4.03 -4.75 -10.36
C MET A 107 -2.98 -5.60 -9.63
N TYR A 108 -1.90 -4.98 -9.14
CA TYR A 108 -0.87 -5.68 -8.38
C TYR A 108 -1.41 -6.27 -7.08
N ALA A 109 -2.22 -5.53 -6.32
CA ALA A 109 -2.86 -6.02 -5.10
C ALA A 109 -3.84 -7.16 -5.39
N ILE A 110 -4.62 -7.07 -6.48
CA ILE A 110 -5.55 -8.13 -6.89
C ILE A 110 -4.79 -9.39 -7.31
N ARG A 111 -3.78 -9.27 -8.17
CA ARG A 111 -2.92 -10.40 -8.60
C ARG A 111 -2.35 -11.15 -7.40
N GLN A 112 -1.81 -10.42 -6.43
CA GLN A 112 -1.21 -11.01 -5.24
C GLN A 112 -2.24 -11.72 -4.36
N GLY A 113 -3.45 -11.16 -4.21
CA GLY A 113 -4.52 -11.85 -3.49
C GLY A 113 -4.98 -13.12 -4.19
N LEU A 114 -5.06 -13.12 -5.52
CA LEU A 114 -5.34 -14.32 -6.30
C LEU A 114 -4.24 -15.39 -6.16
N GLU A 115 -2.96 -14.98 -6.18
CA GLU A 115 -1.82 -15.88 -5.96
C GLU A 115 -1.82 -16.47 -4.53
N ALA A 116 -2.26 -15.70 -3.54
CA ALA A 116 -2.43 -16.14 -2.16
C ALA A 116 -3.70 -16.97 -1.91
N GLY A 117 -4.62 -17.04 -2.89
CA GLY A 117 -5.89 -17.75 -2.76
C GLY A 117 -6.88 -17.12 -1.78
N ILE A 118 -6.77 -15.82 -1.51
CA ILE A 118 -7.69 -15.08 -0.62
C ILE A 118 -8.90 -14.54 -1.39
N ASP A 119 -9.98 -14.24 -0.66
CA ASP A 119 -11.18 -13.62 -1.23
C ASP A 119 -10.92 -12.15 -1.60
N ILE A 120 -10.59 -11.91 -2.86
CA ILE A 120 -10.35 -10.57 -3.39
C ILE A 120 -11.62 -9.69 -3.41
N SER A 121 -12.83 -10.28 -3.31
CA SER A 121 -14.08 -9.52 -3.39
C SER A 121 -14.26 -8.53 -2.22
N GLN A 122 -13.49 -8.72 -1.14
CA GLN A 122 -13.45 -7.84 0.02
C GLN A 122 -12.82 -6.47 -0.26
N TYR A 123 -12.07 -6.32 -1.37
CA TYR A 123 -11.40 -5.07 -1.72
C TYR A 123 -11.46 -4.69 -3.20
N THR A 124 -12.14 -5.45 -4.08
CA THR A 124 -12.31 -5.12 -5.52
C THR A 124 -13.66 -4.50 -5.88
N GLN A 125 -14.46 -4.15 -4.88
CA GLN A 125 -15.79 -3.60 -5.10
C GLN A 125 -15.74 -2.27 -5.88
N LEU A 126 -16.73 -2.08 -6.74
CA LEU A 126 -16.87 -0.91 -7.61
C LEU A 126 -18.11 -0.11 -7.24
N ASN A 127 -18.05 1.21 -7.44
CA ASN A 127 -19.20 2.09 -7.31
C ASN A 127 -20.14 2.00 -8.51
N HIS A 128 -21.28 2.71 -8.45
CA HIS A 128 -22.27 2.76 -9.53
C HIS A 128 -21.75 3.31 -10.87
N LYS A 129 -20.57 3.93 -10.89
CA LYS A 129 -19.88 4.41 -12.10
C LYS A 129 -18.83 3.42 -12.61
N GLY A 130 -18.68 2.25 -11.97
CA GLY A 130 -17.65 1.27 -12.31
C GLY A 130 -16.24 1.69 -11.90
N LEU A 131 -16.10 2.56 -10.89
CA LEU A 131 -14.80 2.94 -10.33
C LEU A 131 -14.55 2.19 -9.01
N PRO A 132 -13.30 1.77 -8.73
CA PRO A 132 -12.98 1.09 -7.47
C PRO A 132 -13.29 1.94 -6.25
N PHE A 133 -13.82 1.33 -5.19
CA PHE A 133 -14.00 2.01 -3.90
C PHE A 133 -12.68 2.29 -3.19
N TYR A 134 -11.71 1.38 -3.31
CA TYR A 134 -10.42 1.45 -2.64
C TYR A 134 -9.32 1.85 -3.62
N SER A 135 -8.45 2.75 -3.16
CA SER A 135 -7.15 2.98 -3.77
C SER A 135 -6.24 1.75 -3.63
N GLY A 136 -5.16 1.68 -4.41
CA GLY A 136 -4.17 0.61 -4.29
C GLY A 136 -3.56 0.48 -2.87
N TYR A 137 -3.45 1.58 -2.13
CA TYR A 137 -2.95 1.55 -0.75
C TYR A 137 -3.94 0.88 0.21
N GLU A 138 -5.23 1.17 0.10
CA GLU A 138 -6.26 0.55 0.94
C GLU A 138 -6.43 -0.94 0.57
N MET A 139 -6.45 -1.26 -0.73
CA MET A 139 -6.44 -2.66 -1.19
C MET A 139 -5.26 -3.44 -0.60
N HIS A 140 -4.07 -2.84 -0.56
CA HIS A 140 -2.90 -3.48 0.05
C HIS A 140 -3.08 -3.76 1.55
N LYS A 141 -3.69 -2.85 2.32
CA LYS A 141 -3.96 -3.08 3.75
C LYS A 141 -5.00 -4.15 4.00
N ILE A 142 -6.06 -4.18 3.19
CA ILE A 142 -7.09 -5.22 3.27
C ILE A 142 -6.50 -6.57 2.87
N ARG A 143 -5.73 -6.62 1.78
CA ARG A 143 -5.05 -7.84 1.30
C ARG A 143 -4.13 -8.44 2.37
N ILE A 144 -3.26 -7.64 3.01
CA ILE A 144 -2.38 -8.14 4.08
C ILE A 144 -3.20 -8.72 5.24
N GLY A 145 -4.26 -8.02 5.70
CA GLY A 145 -5.06 -8.54 6.79
C GLY A 145 -5.77 -9.86 6.44
N LEU A 146 -6.20 -10.04 5.18
CA LEU A 146 -6.72 -11.32 4.71
C LEU A 146 -5.64 -12.41 4.65
N GLU A 147 -4.43 -12.09 4.19
CA GLU A 147 -3.26 -13.00 4.18
C GLU A 147 -2.91 -13.47 5.60
N GLU A 148 -3.11 -12.60 6.61
CA GLU A 148 -2.89 -12.89 8.04
C GLU A 148 -4.10 -13.51 8.75
N GLY A 149 -5.24 -13.69 8.05
CA GLY A 149 -6.46 -14.27 8.62
C GLY A 149 -7.21 -13.36 9.59
N LEU A 150 -7.03 -12.03 9.48
CA LEU A 150 -7.70 -11.03 10.30
C LEU A 150 -9.13 -10.74 9.82
N ASP A 151 -9.98 -10.29 10.73
CA ASP A 151 -11.32 -9.77 10.39
C ASP A 151 -11.23 -8.38 9.77
N VAL A 152 -11.08 -8.32 8.45
CA VAL A 152 -10.96 -7.05 7.71
C VAL A 152 -12.24 -6.21 7.71
N SER A 153 -13.39 -6.80 8.08
CA SER A 153 -14.68 -6.07 8.18
C SER A 153 -14.64 -4.96 9.24
N GLN A 154 -13.67 -5.01 10.15
CA GLN A 154 -13.45 -3.99 11.16
C GLN A 154 -12.93 -2.67 10.57
N TYR A 155 -12.25 -2.70 9.42
CA TYR A 155 -11.58 -1.53 8.85
C TYR A 155 -11.75 -1.31 7.34
N ASN A 156 -12.36 -2.23 6.59
CA ASN A 156 -12.74 -1.98 5.19
C ASN A 156 -14.13 -1.33 5.04
N LYS A 157 -14.69 -0.75 6.11
CA LYS A 157 -16.05 -0.19 6.10
C LYS A 157 -16.19 0.96 5.10
N LEU A 158 -17.35 1.02 4.46
CA LEU A 158 -17.72 2.06 3.49
C LEU A 158 -18.84 2.94 4.03
N ASP A 159 -18.83 4.22 3.66
CA ASP A 159 -19.97 5.10 3.83
C ASP A 159 -21.12 4.75 2.85
N PRO A 160 -22.33 5.34 2.98
CA PRO A 160 -23.44 5.07 2.07
C PRO A 160 -23.19 5.44 0.60
N HIS A 161 -22.12 6.18 0.31
CA HIS A 161 -21.69 6.56 -1.03
C HIS A 161 -20.58 5.66 -1.59
N GLY A 162 -20.09 4.70 -0.80
CA GLY A 162 -19.04 3.77 -1.17
C GLY A 162 -17.63 4.33 -0.98
N HIS A 163 -17.43 5.34 -0.13
CA HIS A 163 -16.08 5.79 0.23
C HIS A 163 -15.59 5.06 1.48
N PRO A 164 -14.31 4.66 1.53
CA PRO A 164 -13.70 4.11 2.74
C PRO A 164 -13.86 5.06 3.94
N ILE A 165 -14.40 4.54 5.04
CA ILE A 165 -14.55 5.29 6.29
C ILE A 165 -13.18 5.61 6.90
N TYR A 166 -12.26 4.63 6.82
CA TYR A 166 -10.89 4.76 7.29
C TYR A 166 -9.97 4.95 6.10
N ASN A 167 -9.06 5.91 6.17
CA ASN A 167 -7.97 5.98 5.20
C ASN A 167 -6.93 4.86 5.44
N ALA A 168 -6.03 4.65 4.48
CA ALA A 168 -5.02 3.58 4.57
C ALA A 168 -4.17 3.58 5.86
N ARG A 169 -3.87 4.75 6.45
CA ARG A 169 -3.10 4.82 7.71
C ARG A 169 -3.96 4.47 8.93
N GLN A 170 -5.25 4.82 8.93
CA GLN A 170 -6.18 4.36 9.97
C GLN A 170 -6.42 2.85 9.88
N MET A 171 -6.49 2.30 8.65
CA MET A 171 -6.56 0.85 8.43
C MET A 171 -5.33 0.13 9.00
N ASP A 172 -4.12 0.70 8.86
CA ASP A 172 -2.90 0.16 9.48
C ASP A 172 -3.04 0.10 11.01
N GLU A 173 -3.47 1.18 11.67
CA GLU A 173 -3.60 1.17 13.14
C GLU A 173 -4.65 0.16 13.62
N ILE A 174 -5.74 -0.04 12.89
CA ILE A 174 -6.72 -1.08 13.23
C ILE A 174 -6.13 -2.47 12.98
N ARG A 175 -5.46 -2.69 11.84
CA ARG A 175 -4.82 -3.96 11.50
C ARG A 175 -3.76 -4.35 12.53
N TYR A 176 -2.84 -3.45 12.88
CA TYR A 176 -1.83 -3.68 13.92
C TYR A 176 -2.46 -4.04 15.28
N GLY A 177 -3.58 -3.40 15.65
CA GLY A 177 -4.27 -3.78 16.87
C GLY A 177 -4.88 -5.18 16.81
N LEU A 178 -5.41 -5.59 15.65
CA LEU A 178 -5.91 -6.95 15.43
C LEU A 178 -4.76 -7.99 15.48
N GLU A 179 -3.63 -7.69 14.84
CA GLU A 179 -2.40 -8.51 14.87
C GLU A 179 -1.88 -8.69 16.32
N GLU A 180 -1.91 -7.62 17.11
CA GLU A 180 -1.49 -7.61 18.52
C GLU A 180 -2.57 -8.18 19.47
N GLY A 181 -3.75 -8.54 18.98
CA GLY A 181 -4.87 -9.07 19.79
C GLY A 181 -5.51 -8.05 20.73
N LEU A 182 -5.43 -6.77 20.40
CA LEU A 182 -5.96 -5.66 21.21
C LEU A 182 -7.45 -5.43 20.99
N ASP A 183 -8.10 -4.81 21.98
CA ASP A 183 -9.49 -4.35 21.85
C ASP A 183 -9.56 -3.09 20.97
N ILE A 184 -9.63 -3.30 19.65
CA ILE A 184 -9.71 -2.23 18.65
C ILE A 184 -10.99 -1.39 18.74
N SER A 185 -12.04 -1.89 19.44
CA SER A 185 -13.28 -1.15 19.65
C SER A 185 -13.09 0.13 20.46
N GLN A 186 -11.96 0.24 21.16
CA GLN A 186 -11.61 1.44 21.92
C GLN A 186 -11.29 2.65 21.03
N TYR A 187 -10.74 2.43 19.82
CA TYR A 187 -10.21 3.50 18.97
C TYR A 187 -10.67 3.47 17.51
N ASN A 188 -11.38 2.44 17.04
CA ASN A 188 -12.05 2.47 15.73
C ASN A 188 -13.47 3.07 15.78
N LYS A 189 -13.82 3.79 16.85
CA LYS A 189 -15.16 4.35 17.07
C LYS A 189 -15.52 5.39 15.99
N LEU A 190 -16.80 5.40 15.64
CA LEU A 190 -17.38 6.36 14.69
C LEU A 190 -18.31 7.34 15.40
N ASP A 191 -18.38 8.57 14.89
CA ASP A 191 -19.35 9.55 15.30
C ASP A 191 -20.76 9.22 14.72
N PRO A 192 -21.83 9.94 15.10
CA PRO A 192 -23.17 9.70 14.57
C PRO A 192 -23.32 9.89 13.05
N HIS A 193 -22.33 10.50 12.39
CA HIS A 193 -22.29 10.69 10.94
C HIS A 193 -21.44 9.61 10.23
N GLY A 194 -20.86 8.67 10.97
CA GLY A 194 -20.06 7.57 10.43
C GLY A 194 -18.60 7.94 10.18
N HIS A 195 -18.09 9.04 10.77
CA HIS A 195 -16.69 9.43 10.64
C HIS A 195 -15.87 8.93 11.83
N PRO A 196 -14.59 8.52 11.63
CA PRO A 196 -13.71 8.15 12.75
C PRO A 196 -13.60 9.26 13.78
N ILE A 197 -13.80 8.92 15.06
CA ILE A 197 -13.67 9.87 16.17
C ILE A 197 -12.22 10.31 16.35
N TYR A 198 -11.29 9.37 16.18
CA TYR A 198 -9.86 9.59 16.35
C TYR A 198 -9.16 9.68 14.99
N ASP A 199 -8.23 10.62 14.87
CA ASP A 199 -7.30 10.63 13.75
C ASP A 199 -6.23 9.53 13.87
N VAL A 200 -5.40 9.38 12.83
CA VAL A 200 -4.36 8.34 12.75
C VAL A 200 -3.42 8.38 13.95
N ASP A 201 -2.95 9.57 14.34
CA ASP A 201 -1.90 9.71 15.34
C ASP A 201 -2.48 9.50 16.74
N GLN A 202 -3.75 9.88 16.97
CA GLN A 202 -4.51 9.51 18.16
C GLN A 202 -4.74 8.00 18.26
N MET A 203 -5.15 7.35 17.15
CA MET A 203 -5.33 5.89 17.10
C MET A 203 -4.02 5.16 17.45
N GLU A 204 -2.88 5.65 16.96
CA GLU A 204 -1.57 5.12 17.30
C GLU A 204 -1.27 5.24 18.80
N GLN A 205 -1.55 6.39 19.43
CA GLN A 205 -1.34 6.54 20.88
C GLN A 205 -2.23 5.60 21.70
N ILE A 206 -3.48 5.39 21.27
CA ILE A 206 -4.39 4.49 21.95
C ILE A 206 -3.93 3.05 21.80
N ARG A 207 -3.60 2.61 20.57
CA ARG A 207 -3.08 1.26 20.29
C ARG A 207 -1.82 0.98 21.09
N ARG A 208 -0.83 1.88 21.07
CA ARG A 208 0.41 1.74 21.85
C ARG A 208 0.14 1.65 23.35
N GLY A 209 -0.81 2.43 23.87
CA GLY A 209 -1.20 2.36 25.28
C GLY A 209 -1.84 1.03 25.67
N LEU A 210 -2.74 0.51 24.82
CA LEU A 210 -3.34 -0.82 24.98
C LEU A 210 -2.28 -1.93 24.97
N GLY A 211 -1.37 -1.92 23.99
CA GLY A 211 -0.25 -2.87 23.92
C GLY A 211 0.71 -2.79 25.12
N GLN A 212 0.78 -1.63 25.77
CA GLN A 212 1.54 -1.42 27.01
C GLN A 212 0.71 -1.72 28.29
N SER A 213 -0.54 -2.16 28.15
CA SER A 213 -1.48 -2.39 29.26
C SER A 213 -1.68 -1.17 30.16
N LEU A 214 -1.67 0.03 29.57
CA LEU A 214 -1.93 1.29 30.28
C LEU A 214 -3.43 1.57 30.37
N ASP A 215 -3.83 2.33 31.39
CA ASP A 215 -5.20 2.85 31.49
C ASP A 215 -5.42 3.97 30.46
N ILE A 216 -5.86 3.60 29.27
CA ILE A 216 -6.12 4.55 28.18
C ILE A 216 -7.26 5.53 28.50
N SER A 217 -8.14 5.20 29.46
CA SER A 217 -9.29 6.06 29.80
C SER A 217 -8.87 7.44 30.30
N GLN A 218 -7.61 7.58 30.74
CA GLN A 218 -6.99 8.81 31.17
C GLN A 218 -6.75 9.83 30.03
N TYR A 219 -6.73 9.38 28.77
CA TYR A 219 -6.48 10.26 27.63
C TYR A 219 -7.40 10.03 26.43
N THR A 220 -8.40 9.15 26.53
CA THR A 220 -9.40 8.92 25.46
C THR A 220 -10.74 9.59 25.69
N GLN A 221 -10.83 10.50 26.67
CA GLN A 221 -12.09 11.16 27.02
C GLN A 221 -12.62 12.01 25.86
N LEU A 222 -13.94 12.04 25.73
CA LEU A 222 -14.66 12.83 24.74
C LEU A 222 -15.38 14.00 25.41
N ASN A 223 -15.46 15.13 24.71
CA ASN A 223 -16.27 16.26 25.15
C ASN A 223 -17.78 16.01 24.87
N HIS A 224 -18.63 16.96 25.25
CA HIS A 224 -20.09 16.86 25.06
C HIS A 224 -20.55 16.73 23.59
N LYS A 225 -19.65 16.95 22.61
CA LYS A 225 -19.92 16.76 21.18
C LYS A 225 -19.37 15.43 20.64
N GLY A 226 -18.89 14.54 21.52
CA GLY A 226 -18.31 13.26 21.12
C GLY A 226 -16.94 13.37 20.44
N ARG A 227 -16.22 14.50 20.61
CA ARG A 227 -14.88 14.69 20.04
C ARG A 227 -13.80 14.47 21.09
N PRO A 228 -12.60 13.98 20.71
CA PRO A 228 -11.48 13.84 21.64
C PRO A 228 -11.18 15.14 22.39
N ILE A 229 -10.95 15.05 23.70
CA ILE A 229 -10.51 16.19 24.52
C ILE A 229 -9.05 16.51 24.25
N TYR A 230 -8.24 15.47 24.04
CA TYR A 230 -6.80 15.57 23.82
C TYR A 230 -6.44 15.34 22.35
N ASP A 231 -5.52 16.14 21.83
CA ASP A 231 -4.85 15.85 20.55
C ASP A 231 -3.78 14.76 20.70
N ALA A 232 -3.19 14.32 19.58
CA ALA A 232 -2.22 13.23 19.57
C ALA A 232 -0.97 13.53 20.41
N ASP A 233 -0.50 14.78 20.45
CA ASP A 233 0.68 15.18 21.22
C ASP A 233 0.39 15.12 22.73
N GLN A 234 -0.77 15.63 23.15
CA GLN A 234 -1.23 15.53 24.54
C GLN A 234 -1.46 14.07 24.95
N MET A 235 -2.05 13.25 24.09
CA MET A 235 -2.20 11.81 24.34
C MET A 235 -0.84 11.12 24.48
N PHE A 236 0.15 11.50 23.66
CA PHE A 236 1.51 11.00 23.76
C PHE A 236 2.13 11.35 25.12
N GLU A 237 2.04 12.61 25.55
CA GLU A 237 2.58 13.06 26.84
C GLU A 237 1.96 12.30 28.01
N ILE A 238 0.63 12.18 28.02
CA ILE A 238 -0.10 11.45 29.07
C ILE A 238 0.30 9.96 29.06
N ARG A 239 0.31 9.32 27.88
CA ARG A 239 0.73 7.91 27.72
C ARG A 239 2.15 7.68 28.25
N MET A 240 3.09 8.58 27.95
CA MET A 240 4.46 8.49 28.43
C MET A 240 4.55 8.68 29.95
N GLY A 241 3.76 9.60 30.52
CA GLY A 241 3.64 9.75 31.97
C GLY A 241 3.16 8.47 32.67
N LEU A 242 2.10 7.84 32.13
CA LEU A 242 1.56 6.57 32.61
C LEU A 242 2.59 5.43 32.49
N LEU A 243 3.31 5.37 31.37
CA LEU A 243 4.34 4.37 31.14
C LEU A 243 5.48 4.48 32.16
N ILE A 244 6.02 5.69 32.37
CA ILE A 244 7.09 5.94 33.34
C ILE A 244 6.61 5.61 34.76
N GLY A 245 5.38 5.98 35.12
CA GLY A 245 4.78 5.63 36.41
C GLY A 245 4.68 4.11 36.60
N SER A 246 4.23 3.38 35.57
CA SER A 246 4.15 1.93 35.57
C SER A 246 5.52 1.28 35.77
N LEU A 247 6.55 1.75 35.06
CA LEU A 247 7.92 1.23 35.18
C LEU A 247 8.51 1.45 36.58
N LYS A 248 8.39 2.66 37.14
CA LYS A 248 8.84 2.95 38.51
C LYS A 248 8.18 2.04 39.54
N SER A 249 6.87 1.80 39.40
CA SER A 249 6.14 0.92 40.31
C SER A 249 6.59 -0.56 40.22
N ARG A 250 7.06 -1.00 39.05
CA ARG A 250 7.62 -2.35 38.86
C ARG A 250 8.99 -2.48 39.51
N ASP A 251 9.83 -1.46 39.39
CA ASP A 251 11.15 -1.42 40.04
C ASP A 251 11.02 -1.38 41.57
N GLU A 252 10.07 -0.61 42.11
CA GLU A 252 9.79 -0.62 43.55
C GLU A 252 9.28 -2.00 44.03
N LYS A 253 8.42 -2.66 43.25
CA LYS A 253 7.95 -4.02 43.57
C LYS A 253 9.04 -5.08 43.44
N SER A 254 9.98 -4.93 42.51
CA SER A 254 11.12 -5.85 42.40
C SER A 254 12.08 -5.68 43.58
N LEU A 255 12.23 -4.47 44.10
CA LEU A 255 13.00 -4.18 45.32
C LEU A 255 12.34 -4.71 46.60
N ILE A 256 11.01 -4.66 46.71
CA ILE A 256 10.27 -5.17 47.89
C ILE A 256 10.29 -6.71 47.96
N ASN A 257 10.44 -7.41 46.83
CA ASN A 257 10.55 -8.87 46.77
C ASN A 257 11.98 -9.42 46.95
N LEU A 258 12.97 -8.55 47.20
CA LEU A 258 14.30 -8.98 47.60
C LEU A 258 14.29 -9.31 49.09
N ASP A 259 14.28 -10.61 49.41
CA ASP A 259 14.61 -11.10 50.75
C ASP A 259 16.02 -10.60 51.12
N PRO A 260 16.19 -9.78 52.18
CA PRO A 260 17.50 -9.21 52.52
C PRO A 260 18.58 -10.26 52.86
N ASN A 261 18.21 -11.54 52.96
CA ASN A 261 19.14 -12.65 53.22
C ASN A 261 19.45 -13.56 52.02
N LYS A 262 19.03 -13.23 50.79
CA LYS A 262 19.44 -13.98 49.59
C LYS A 262 20.38 -13.15 48.71
N SER A 263 21.68 -13.28 48.95
CA SER A 263 22.69 -12.80 48.00
C SER A 263 22.66 -13.65 46.74
N SER A 264 22.08 -13.15 45.65
CA SER A 264 22.32 -13.70 44.31
C SER A 264 23.19 -12.73 43.53
N LYS A 265 24.48 -13.08 43.43
CA LYS A 265 25.38 -12.58 42.39
C LYS A 265 24.82 -13.02 41.05
N THR A 266 24.45 -12.08 40.18
CA THR A 266 24.39 -12.35 38.74
C THR A 266 25.02 -11.18 37.98
N SER A 267 25.99 -11.56 37.18
CA SER A 267 26.92 -10.75 36.40
C SER A 267 26.24 -9.99 35.26
N LEU A 268 26.66 -8.73 35.10
CA LEU A 268 26.54 -7.95 33.89
C LEU A 268 27.41 -8.56 32.78
N SER A 269 26.84 -9.37 31.92
CA SER A 269 27.31 -9.61 30.56
C SER A 269 26.26 -10.44 29.83
N ASP A 270 25.91 -10.02 28.62
CA ASP A 270 25.16 -10.75 27.57
C ASP A 270 23.84 -10.08 27.18
N PHE A 271 23.94 -8.96 26.45
CA PHE A 271 23.01 -8.63 25.35
C PHE A 271 23.72 -7.70 24.36
N ASP A 272 24.68 -8.26 23.63
CA ASP A 272 24.94 -7.87 22.25
C ASP A 272 24.27 -8.94 21.37
N LYS A 273 23.30 -8.51 20.55
CA LYS A 273 22.87 -9.14 19.29
C LYS A 273 21.73 -8.30 18.70
N THR A 274 22.09 -7.46 17.75
CA THR A 274 21.15 -6.86 16.78
C THR A 274 20.76 -7.92 15.75
N PRO A 275 19.48 -8.04 15.40
CA PRO A 275 19.10 -8.65 14.13
C PRO A 275 18.93 -7.56 13.08
N THR A 276 19.99 -7.38 12.29
CA THR A 276 19.89 -6.96 10.89
C THR A 276 19.19 -8.09 10.14
N ASP A 277 18.14 -7.77 9.38
CA ASP A 277 17.83 -8.29 8.05
C ASP A 277 16.33 -8.25 7.78
N LEU A 278 15.93 -7.34 6.89
CA LEU A 278 14.81 -7.46 5.95
C LEU A 278 14.95 -6.31 4.94
N GLN A 279 15.95 -6.45 4.06
CA GLN A 279 15.95 -5.77 2.77
C GLN A 279 15.15 -6.67 1.82
N ASP A 280 13.93 -6.27 1.49
CA ASP A 280 13.30 -6.64 0.22
C ASP A 280 12.20 -5.62 -0.12
N SER A 281 12.56 -4.64 -0.95
CA SER A 281 11.74 -4.16 -2.09
C SER A 281 12.37 -2.91 -2.70
N LYS A 282 13.25 -3.12 -3.69
CA LYS A 282 13.79 -2.04 -4.54
C LYS A 282 12.77 -1.46 -5.53
N VAL A 283 11.48 -1.71 -5.33
CA VAL A 283 10.40 -1.32 -6.25
C VAL A 283 9.56 -0.15 -5.71
N ILE A 284 9.66 0.19 -4.41
CA ILE A 284 8.87 1.29 -3.82
C ILE A 284 9.64 2.64 -3.83
N ASN A 285 10.97 2.60 -3.95
CA ASN A 285 11.83 3.79 -3.77
C ASN A 285 11.94 4.74 -4.98
N GLU A 286 11.31 4.44 -6.12
CA GLU A 286 11.25 5.37 -7.25
C GLU A 286 10.03 6.31 -7.21
N TYR A 287 8.98 5.96 -6.46
CA TYR A 287 7.81 6.83 -6.25
C TYR A 287 8.14 8.07 -5.41
N ASN A 288 9.02 7.94 -4.41
CA ASN A 288 9.41 9.05 -3.52
C ASN A 288 10.43 10.02 -4.14
N LYS A 289 10.94 9.77 -5.35
CA LYS A 289 11.92 10.63 -6.03
C LYS A 289 11.36 11.51 -7.13
N SER A 290 10.11 11.31 -7.58
CA SER A 290 9.54 12.10 -8.70
C SER A 290 8.44 13.09 -8.31
N SER A 291 8.04 13.15 -7.05
CA SER A 291 7.14 14.20 -6.54
C SER A 291 7.85 14.95 -5.43
N HIS A 292 8.23 16.20 -5.69
CA HIS A 292 8.43 17.35 -4.79
C HIS A 292 9.51 18.30 -5.38
N THR A 293 9.09 19.16 -6.30
CA THR A 293 9.71 20.47 -6.48
C THR A 293 8.60 21.52 -6.50
N PRO A 294 8.44 22.34 -5.45
CA PRO A 294 7.59 23.52 -5.51
C PRO A 294 8.23 24.56 -6.44
N SER A 295 7.49 25.07 -7.42
CA SER A 295 7.93 26.20 -8.24
C SER A 295 7.74 27.50 -7.46
N ASP A 296 8.85 28.16 -7.12
CA ASP A 296 8.85 29.53 -6.64
C ASP A 296 8.50 30.51 -7.79
N THR A 297 7.26 30.99 -7.82
CA THR A 297 6.92 32.22 -8.57
C THR A 297 7.05 33.43 -7.66
N GLN A 298 8.20 34.10 -7.74
CA GLN A 298 8.39 35.44 -7.20
C GLN A 298 7.58 36.47 -8.01
N SER A 299 6.70 37.16 -7.29
CA SER A 299 6.13 38.46 -7.63
C SER A 299 7.24 39.49 -7.89
N LYS A 300 7.26 40.09 -9.08
CA LYS A 300 7.90 41.39 -9.32
C LYS A 300 6.91 42.36 -9.94
N SER A 301 6.39 43.21 -9.06
CA SER A 301 5.90 44.55 -9.36
C SER A 301 6.87 45.32 -10.27
N ARG A 302 6.35 45.83 -11.38
CA ARG A 302 6.87 47.05 -12.03
C ARG A 302 5.69 47.98 -12.30
N LYS A 303 5.64 49.08 -11.54
CA LYS A 303 4.99 50.31 -11.95
C LYS A 303 6.07 51.23 -12.52
N LEU A 304 5.72 51.84 -13.66
CA LEU A 304 6.33 53.00 -14.34
C LEU A 304 7.75 52.80 -14.90
#